data_AF-A0A9E0ADS1-F1
#
_entry.id   AF-A0A9E0ADS1-F1
#
_cell.length_a   1.000
_cell.length_b   1.000
_cell.length_c   1.000
_cell.angle_alpha   90.00
_cell.angle_beta   90.00
_cell.angle_gamma   90.00
#
_symmetry.space_group_name_H-M   'P 1'
#
loop_
_entity.id
_entity.type
_entity.pdbx_description
1 polymer ?
#
loop_
_entity_poly.entity_id
_entity_poly.type
_entity_poly.pdbx_seq_one_letter_code
_entity_poly.pdbx_strand_id
1 'polypeptide(L)' 'ITEGNHLEVVGSGAVVIVDGKDIKHTNITDVSIGEPIALENLRVNILVRGNGYLLKERKFLPRVGEVMTH' A
#
# COMPACT_ATOMS: atom_id res chain seq x y z
N ILE A 1 1.87 13.60 1.32
CA ILE A 1 2.13 12.92 2.61
C ILE A 1 2.43 14.02 3.61
N THR A 2 1.72 14.07 4.72
CA THR A 2 1.93 15.02 5.82
C THR A 2 2.58 14.31 7.01
N GLU A 3 3.46 15.03 7.71
CA GLU A 3 4.15 14.55 8.92
C GLU A 3 4.91 13.22 8.76
N GLY A 4 5.23 12.84 7.52
CA GLY A 4 5.87 11.57 7.19
C GLY A 4 5.04 10.32 7.49
N ASN A 5 3.74 10.45 7.81
CA ASN A 5 2.89 9.30 8.15
C ASN A 5 1.56 9.28 7.39
N HIS A 6 0.94 10.43 7.18
CA HIS A 6 -0.41 10.49 6.64
C HIS A 6 -0.38 10.76 5.12
N LEU A 7 -0.87 9.80 4.35
CA LEU A 7 -1.10 9.92 2.91
C LEU A 7 -2.57 10.21 2.69
N GLU A 8 -2.87 11.19 1.84
CA GLU A 8 -4.21 11.48 1.32
C GLU A 8 -4.11 11.54 -0.20
N VAL A 9 -5.05 10.88 -0.88
CA VAL A 9 -5.14 10.98 -2.34
C VAL A 9 -5.96 12.20 -2.71
N VAL A 10 -5.28 13.20 -3.29
CA VAL A 10 -5.88 14.47 -3.73
C VAL A 10 -6.09 14.52 -5.25
N GLY A 11 -5.43 13.63 -6.00
CA GLY A 11 -5.55 13.55 -7.46
C GLY A 11 -6.74 12.70 -7.92
N SER A 12 -7.06 12.75 -9.21
CA SER A 12 -8.07 11.88 -9.84
C SER A 12 -7.55 10.48 -10.19
N GLY A 13 -6.22 10.28 -10.17
CA GLY A 13 -5.60 8.99 -10.43
C GLY A 13 -5.64 8.04 -9.22
N ALA A 14 -5.22 6.80 -9.47
CA ALA A 14 -5.03 5.81 -8.42
C ALA A 14 -3.61 5.90 -7.83
N VAL A 15 -3.50 5.70 -6.53
CA VAL A 15 -2.24 5.48 -5.82
C VAL A 15 -2.18 4.01 -5.42
N VAL A 16 -1.12 3.32 -5.84
CA VAL A 16 -0.88 1.91 -5.50
C VAL A 16 0.24 1.83 -4.49
N ILE A 17 -0.05 1.31 -3.30
CA ILE A 17 0.93 1.00 -2.28
C ILE A 17 1.19 -0.50 -2.33
N VAL A 18 2.42 -0.86 -2.69
CA VAL A 18 2.93 -2.23 -2.70
C VAL A 18 3.88 -2.39 -1.51
N ASP A 19 3.51 -3.28 -0.58
CA ASP A 19 4.21 -3.46 0.69
C ASP A 19 4.65 -4.92 0.84
N GLY A 20 5.97 -5.12 0.77
CA GLY A 20 6.62 -6.42 0.86
C GLY A 20 7.04 -6.83 2.28
N LYS A 21 6.71 -6.05 3.32
CA LYS A 21 7.20 -6.30 4.68
C LYS A 21 6.82 -7.67 5.25
N ASP A 22 5.66 -8.20 4.86
CA ASP A 22 5.18 -9.51 5.34
C ASP A 22 5.37 -10.64 4.31
N ILE A 23 6.17 -10.43 3.25
CA ILE A 23 6.48 -11.49 2.28
C ILE A 23 7.13 -12.68 3.02
N LYS A 24 6.60 -13.88 2.79
CA LYS A 24 7.10 -15.12 3.41
C LYS A 24 8.03 -15.88 2.48
N HIS A 25 7.64 -15.98 1.22
CA HIS A 25 8.39 -16.68 0.17
C HIS A 25 8.43 -15.82 -1.10
N THR A 26 9.60 -15.79 -1.73
CA THR A 26 9.85 -15.12 -3.00
C THR A 26 10.98 -15.83 -3.73
N ASN A 27 10.91 -15.88 -5.07
CA ASN A 27 12.01 -16.35 -5.93
C ASN A 27 12.80 -15.19 -6.57
N ILE A 28 12.59 -13.95 -6.12
CA ILE A 28 13.13 -12.75 -6.80
C ILE A 28 14.66 -12.71 -6.88
N THR A 29 15.36 -13.36 -5.95
CA THR A 29 16.83 -13.45 -5.94
C THR A 29 17.37 -14.46 -6.94
N ASP A 30 16.52 -15.37 -7.41
CA ASP A 30 16.91 -16.58 -8.14
C ASP A 30 16.47 -16.53 -9.61
N VAL A 31 15.71 -15.51 -10.01
CA VAL A 31 15.19 -15.35 -11.37
C VAL A 31 15.90 -14.23 -12.14
N SER A 32 16.00 -14.42 -13.45
CA SER A 32 16.54 -13.40 -14.36
C SER A 32 15.47 -12.36 -14.75
N ILE A 33 15.91 -11.21 -15.26
CA ILE A 33 15.00 -10.21 -15.81
C ILE A 33 14.17 -10.83 -16.94
N GLY A 34 12.85 -10.66 -16.87
CA GLY A 34 11.90 -11.20 -17.84
C GLY A 34 11.36 -12.58 -17.48
N GLU A 35 11.89 -13.23 -16.44
CA GLU A 35 11.34 -14.48 -15.93
C GLU A 35 10.21 -14.23 -14.91
N PRO A 36 9.26 -15.17 -14.76
CA PRO A 36 8.16 -15.03 -13.81
C PRO A 36 8.62 -15.02 -12.35
N ILE A 37 8.08 -14.08 -11.57
CA ILE A 37 8.25 -14.04 -10.11
C ILE A 37 7.06 -14.67 -9.39
N ALA A 38 7.35 -15.35 -8.28
CA ALA A 38 6.38 -15.81 -7.31
C ALA A 38 6.57 -15.02 -6.00
N LEU A 39 5.47 -14.54 -5.41
CA LEU A 39 5.46 -13.80 -4.15
C LEU A 39 4.32 -14.33 -3.29
N GLU A 40 4.62 -14.77 -2.07
CA GLU A 40 3.62 -15.10 -1.07
C GLU A 40 3.41 -13.94 -0.10
N ASN A 41 2.15 -13.63 0.19
CA ASN A 41 1.76 -12.66 1.22
C ASN A 41 2.19 -11.20 0.93
N LEU A 42 2.18 -10.81 -0.35
CA LEU A 42 2.35 -9.42 -0.76
C LEU A 42 1.10 -8.61 -0.39
N ARG A 43 1.27 -7.47 0.27
CA ARG A 43 0.17 -6.57 0.59
C ARG A 43 0.06 -5.45 -0.44
N VAL A 44 -1.10 -5.31 -1.05
CA VAL A 44 -1.41 -4.23 -2.00
C VAL A 44 -2.60 -3.42 -1.49
N ASN A 45 -2.46 -2.10 -1.46
CA ASN A 45 -3.57 -1.18 -1.24
C ASN A 45 -3.68 -0.26 -2.46
N ILE A 46 -4.88 -0.13 -2.99
CA ILE A 46 -5.18 0.78 -4.10
C ILE A 46 -6.08 1.88 -3.55
N LEU A 47 -5.65 3.13 -3.70
CA LEU A 47 -6.31 4.29 -3.16
C LEU A 47 -6.74 5.22 -4.29
N VAL A 48 -7.91 5.82 -4.13
CA VAL A 48 -8.43 6.87 -5.00
C VAL A 48 -8.72 8.12 -4.19
N ARG A 49 -9.09 9.20 -4.88
CA ARG A 49 -9.42 10.50 -4.27
C ARG A 49 -10.26 10.34 -3.00
N GLY A 50 -9.81 10.95 -1.91
CA GLY A 50 -10.50 10.96 -0.61
C GLY A 50 -10.13 9.80 0.31
N ASN A 51 -9.49 8.74 -0.18
CA ASN A 51 -8.87 7.74 0.69
C ASN A 51 -7.60 8.28 1.34
N GLY A 52 -7.28 7.72 2.50
CA GLY A 52 -6.01 7.96 3.17
C GLY A 52 -5.26 6.67 3.48
N TYR A 53 -4.01 6.83 3.89
CA TYR A 53 -3.19 5.73 4.39
C TYR A 53 -2.26 6.23 5.49
N LEU A 54 -2.19 5.49 6.59
CA LEU A 54 -1.21 5.71 7.64
C LEU A 54 -0.01 4.78 7.41
N LEU A 55 1.15 5.35 7.08
CA LEU A 55 2.34 4.63 6.61
C LEU A 55 2.98 3.76 7.71
N LYS A 56 3.12 4.29 8.92
CA LYS A 56 3.74 3.58 10.06
C LYS A 56 2.86 2.44 10.54
N GLU A 57 1.55 2.66 10.54
CA GLU A 57 0.52 1.72 10.96
C GLU A 57 0.16 0.73 9.85
N ARG A 58 0.59 1.01 8.61
CA ARG A 58 0.24 0.25 7.41
C ARG A 58 -1.28 0.12 7.32
N LYS A 59 -2.02 1.22 7.43
CA LYS A 59 -3.49 1.21 7.59
C LYS A 59 -4.18 2.03 6.50
N PHE A 60 -5.11 1.39 5.79
CA PHE A 60 -6.02 2.07 4.85
C PHE A 60 -7.10 2.85 5.59
N LEU A 61 -7.39 4.06 5.12
CA LEU A 61 -8.46 4.93 5.60
C LEU A 61 -9.47 5.11 4.46
N PRO A 62 -10.71 4.61 4.60
CA PRO A 62 -11.75 4.73 3.57
C PRO A 62 -12.07 6.20 3.21
N ARG A 63 -12.00 7.11 4.18
CA ARG A 63 -12.19 8.54 3.98
C ARG A 63 -11.35 9.32 4.98
N VAL A 64 -10.54 10.27 4.51
CA VAL A 64 -9.79 11.17 5.40
C VAL A 64 -10.81 12.09 6.11
N GLY A 65 -11.04 11.86 7.41
CA GLY A 65 -11.96 12.65 8.24
C GLY A 65 -13.05 11.86 8.95
N GLU A 66 -13.31 10.60 8.59
CA GLU A 66 -14.14 9.71 9.41
C GLU A 66 -13.26 9.05 10.47
N VAL A 67 -13.17 9.69 11.64
CA VAL A 67 -12.84 8.96 12.86
C VAL A 67 -13.90 7.86 12.97
N MET A 68 -13.48 6.60 12.93
CA MET A 68 -14.40 5.48 13.13
C MET A 68 -14.94 5.55 14.56
N THR A 69 -16.07 6.23 14.76
CA THR A 69 -16.93 6.01 15.91
C THR A 69 -17.51 4.61 15.78
N HIS A 70 -16.88 3.64 16.43
CA HIS A 70 -17.52 2.44 16.96
C HIS A 70 -17.05 2.29 18.40
#